data_AF-A0A6G3WI88-F1
#
_entry.id   AF-A0A6G3WI88-F1
#
_cell.length_a   1.000
_cell.length_b   1.000
_cell.length_c   1.000
_cell.angle_alpha   90.00
_cell.angle_beta   90.00
_cell.angle_gamma   90.00
#
_symmetry.space_group_name_H-M   'P 1'
#
loop_
_entity.id
_entity.type
_entity.pdbx_description
1 polymer ?
#
loop_
_entity_poly.entity_id
_entity_poly.type
_entity_poly.pdbx_seq_one_letter_code
_entity_poly.pdbx_strand_id
1 'polypeptide(L)' 'CDAAAELAVRLGGRVAQPPFDIPSGRMAVLHDDQGAAFAVLQPDELRP' A
#
# COMPACT_ATOMS: atom_id res chain seq x y z
N CYS A 1 4.15 -2.24 4.30
CA CYS A 1 3.29 -1.66 3.26
C CYS A 1 3.97 -0.45 2.61
N ASP A 2 4.75 0.35 3.35
CA ASP A 2 5.37 1.58 2.82
C ASP A 2 6.27 1.28 1.61
N ALA A 3 7.18 0.30 1.73
CA ALA A 3 8.03 -0.13 0.62
C ALA A 3 7.24 -0.65 -0.61
N ALA A 4 6.11 -1.31 -0.38
CA ALA A 4 5.23 -1.76 -1.46
C ALA A 4 4.55 -0.58 -2.18
N ALA A 5 4.17 0.45 -1.43
CA ALA A 5 3.59 1.66 -1.99
C ALA A 5 4.61 2.47 -2.81
N GLU A 6 5.84 2.61 -2.31
CA GLU A 6 6.94 3.22 -3.05
C GLU A 6 7.27 2.46 -4.34
N LEU A 7 7.31 1.13 -4.28
CA LEU A 7 7.56 0.29 -5.44
C LEU A 7 6.43 0.43 -6.48
N ALA A 8 5.17 0.44 -6.06
CA ALA A 8 4.04 0.63 -6.96
C ALA A 8 4.15 1.95 -7.74
N VAL A 9 4.52 3.04 -7.07
CA VAL A 9 4.75 4.35 -7.73
C VAL A 9 5.90 4.27 -8.74
N ARG A 10 7.01 3.62 -8.38
CA ARG A 10 8.15 3.42 -9.30
C ARG A 10 7.79 2.61 -10.55
N LEU A 11 6.77 1.75 -10.46
CA LEU A 11 6.27 0.93 -11.56
C LEU A 11 5.13 1.60 -12.36
N GLY A 12 4.80 2.87 -12.09
CA GLY A 12 3.77 3.62 -12.80
C GLY A 12 2.39 3.63 -12.14
N GLY A 13 2.24 2.96 -10.99
CA GLY A 13 1.06 3.04 -10.15
C GLY A 13 0.96 4.38 -9.41
N ARG A 14 -0.13 4.55 -8.66
CA ARG A 14 -0.43 5.75 -7.87
C ARG A 14 -0.92 5.39 -6.49
N VAL A 15 -0.56 6.21 -5.50
CA VAL A 15 -1.11 6.11 -4.14
C VAL A 15 -2.45 6.85 -4.11
N ALA A 16 -3.53 6.14 -3.81
CA ALA A 16 -4.85 6.73 -3.57
C ALA A 16 -5.01 7.15 -2.10
N GLN A 17 -4.51 6.32 -1.19
CA GLN A 17 -4.41 6.64 0.23
C GLN A 17 -3.02 6.25 0.74
N PRO A 18 -2.22 7.22 1.23
CA PRO A 18 -0.91 6.95 1.80
C PRO A 18 -0.98 5.94 2.95
N PRO A 19 0.10 5.20 3.24
CA PRO A 19 0.14 4.27 4.35
C PRO A 19 -0.36 4.86 5.67
N PHE A 20 -1.29 4.16 6.31
CA PHE A 20 -1.93 4.57 7.56
C PHE A 20 -2.17 3.36 8.47
N ASP A 21 -2.32 3.60 9.76
CA ASP A 21 -2.54 2.56 10.75
C ASP A 21 -4.03 2.21 10.87
N ILE A 22 -4.29 0.91 11.03
CA ILE A 22 -5.60 0.31 11.32
C ILE A 22 -5.43 -0.71 12.46
N PRO A 23 -6.50 -1.16 13.13
CA PRO A 23 -6.38 -2.12 14.25
C PRO A 23 -5.66 -3.44 13.92
N SER A 24 -5.60 -3.81 12.64
CA SER A 24 -4.97 -5.06 12.17
C SER A 24 -3.57 -4.86 11.58
N GLY A 25 -3.03 -3.65 11.57
CA GLY A 25 -1.70 -3.35 11.03
C GLY A 25 -1.61 -2.05 10.25
N ARG A 26 -0.71 -1.99 9.26
CA ARG A 26 -0.55 -0.85 8.34
C ARG A 26 -1.15 -1.14 6.99
N MET A 27 -1.93 -0.21 6.43
CA MET A 27 -2.52 -0.38 5.11
C MET A 27 -2.24 0.82 4.20
N ALA A 28 -2.16 0.57 2.89
CA ALA A 28 -2.18 1.61 1.86
C ALA A 28 -3.15 1.21 0.74
N VAL A 29 -3.77 2.19 0.09
CA VAL A 29 -4.66 1.99 -1.06
C VAL A 29 -4.01 2.59 -2.29
N LEU A 30 -3.96 1.81 -3.38
CA LEU A 30 -3.21 2.13 -4.58
C LEU A 30 -4.04 1.86 -5.83
N HIS A 31 -3.60 2.47 -6.93
CA HIS A 31 -4.02 2.13 -8.28
C HIS A 31 -2.79 1.61 -9.03
N ASP A 32 -2.95 0.59 -9.87
CA ASP A 32 -1.92 0.21 -10.83
C ASP A 32 -1.82 1.23 -11.98
N ASP A 33 -0.93 0.98 -12.92
CA ASP A 33 -0.71 1.84 -14.09
C ASP A 33 -1.93 1.86 -15.04
N GLN A 34 -2.75 0.81 -15.03
CA GLN A 34 -4.00 0.70 -15.77
C GLN A 34 -5.21 1.29 -15.02
N GLY A 35 -5.04 1.68 -13.76
CA GLY A 35 -6.06 2.31 -12.92
C GLY A 35 -6.85 1.37 -12.02
N ALA A 36 -6.54 0.07 -11.97
CA ALA A 36 -7.20 -0.88 -11.08
C ALA A 36 -6.85 -0.60 -9.61
N ALA A 37 -7.86 -0.54 -8.75
CA ALA A 37 -7.70 -0.25 -7.33
C ALA A 37 -7.37 -1.53 -6.53
N PHE A 38 -6.40 -1.44 -5.63
CA PHE A 38 -6.03 -2.51 -4.69
C PHE A 38 -5.49 -1.94 -3.38
N ALA A 39 -5.43 -2.78 -2.34
CA ALA A 39 -4.84 -2.42 -1.06
C ALA A 39 -3.73 -3.41 -0.67
N VAL A 40 -2.72 -2.91 0.03
CA VAL A 40 -1.68 -3.73 0.65
C VAL A 40 -1.75 -3.56 2.16
N LEU A 41 -1.83 -4.68 2.88
CA LEU A 41 -1.82 -4.73 4.34
C LEU A 41 -0.50 -5.33 4.80
N GLN A 42 0.15 -4.67 5.75
CA GLN A 42 1.19 -5.26 6.58
C GLN A 42 0.60 -5.51 7.97
N PRO A 43 0.23 -6.76 8.28
CA PRO A 43 -0.21 -7.15 9.62
C PRO A 43 0.84 -6.79 10.66
N ASP A 44 0.41 -6.43 11.88
CA ASP A 44 1.34 -6.10 12.97
C ASP A 44 2.23 -7.28 13.36
N GLU A 45 1.72 -8.51 13.28
CA GLU A 45 2.49 -9.74 13.50
C GLU A 45 3.69 -9.88 12.55
N LEU A 46 3.64 -9.21 11.39
CA LEU A 46 4.70 -9.23 10.37
C LEU A 46 5.53 -7.93 10.36
N ARG A 47 5.37 -7.04 11.36
CA ARG A 47 6.26 -5.89 11.55
C ARG A 47 7.49 -6.34 12.37
N PRO A 48 8.72 -6.01 11.92
CA PRO A 48 9.94 -6.35 12.66
C PRO A 48 10.04 -5.62 14.00
#